data_AF-A0A914Y584-F1
#
_entry.id   AF-A0A914Y584-F1
#
_cell.length_a   1.000
_cell.length_b   1.000
_cell.length_c   1.000
_cell.angle_alpha   90.00
_cell.angle_beta   90.00
_cell.angle_gamma   90.00
#
_symmetry.space_group_name_H-M   'P 1'
#
loop_
_entity.id
_entity.type
_entity.pdbx_description
1 polymer ?
#
loop_
_entity_poly.entity_id
_entity_poly.type
_entity_poly.pdbx_seq_one_letter_code
_entity_poly.pdbx_strand_id
1 'polypeptide(L)'
;MGGHGHHEPHIPNYQIYNNIQQCPDLVQHQQRLARLGLKDPWVRNYVWMYTKQMQKTQWQHFVKLCSWGLKPGVAVAAGLIAVEETYSFFKHGHTSWGGGHH
;
A
#
# COMPACT_ATOMS: atom_id res chain seq x y z
N MET A 1 16.22 -20.39 31.52
CA MET A 1 15.68 -21.48 30.68
C MET A 1 14.85 -20.85 29.57
N GLY A 2 15.20 -21.05 28.30
CA GLY A 2 14.49 -20.42 27.17
C GLY A 2 15.23 -20.61 25.86
N GLY A 3 15.46 -21.87 25.48
CA GLY A 3 16.07 -22.23 24.21
C GLY A 3 15.13 -21.86 23.06
N HIS A 4 15.52 -20.88 22.25
CA HIS A 4 14.89 -20.59 20.97
C HIS A 4 15.25 -21.70 19.99
N GLY A 5 14.44 -22.76 19.96
CA GLY A 5 14.43 -23.72 18.86
C GLY A 5 13.86 -23.04 17.62
N HIS A 6 14.72 -22.43 16.82
CA HIS A 6 14.36 -22.01 15.47
C HIS A 6 14.02 -23.27 14.67
N HIS A 7 12.73 -23.58 14.56
CA HIS A 7 12.26 -24.61 13.65
C HIS A 7 12.80 -24.30 12.25
N GLU A 8 13.40 -25.29 11.62
CA GLU A 8 13.88 -25.19 10.26
C GLU A 8 12.72 -24.76 9.36
N PRO A 9 12.90 -23.73 8.50
CA PRO A 9 11.81 -23.21 7.69
C PRO A 9 11.31 -24.32 6.76
N HIS A 10 10.06 -24.72 6.96
CA HIS A 10 9.43 -25.74 6.13
C HIS A 10 9.33 -25.25 4.68
N ILE A 11 10.03 -25.96 3.79
CA ILE A 11 10.00 -25.68 2.35
C ILE A 11 8.62 -26.06 1.82
N PRO A 12 7.85 -25.12 1.25
CA PRO A 12 6.51 -25.43 0.76
C PRO A 12 6.58 -26.29 -0.51
N ASN A 13 5.52 -27.07 -0.77
CA ASN A 13 5.45 -27.94 -1.94
C ASN A 13 5.63 -27.15 -3.25
N TYR A 14 6.47 -27.64 -4.15
CA TYR A 14 6.78 -26.98 -5.43
C TYR A 14 5.56 -26.74 -6.33
N GLN A 15 4.49 -27.53 -6.17
CA GLN A 15 3.30 -27.47 -7.01
C GLN A 15 2.54 -26.14 -6.90
N ILE A 16 2.73 -25.40 -5.80
CA ILE A 16 2.11 -24.09 -5.60
C ILE A 16 2.50 -23.06 -6.67
N TYR A 17 3.64 -23.26 -7.34
CA TYR A 17 4.16 -22.34 -8.36
C TYR A 17 3.81 -22.77 -9.80
N ASN A 18 3.01 -23.81 -9.99
CA ASN A 18 2.62 -24.26 -11.34
C ASN A 18 1.68 -23.27 -12.06
N ASN A 19 1.01 -22.38 -11.33
CA ASN A 19 0.01 -21.48 -11.90
C ASN A 19 0.63 -20.19 -12.47
N ILE A 20 1.33 -20.32 -13.60
CA ILE A 20 1.99 -19.18 -14.28
C ILE A 20 0.96 -18.16 -14.81
N GLN A 21 -0.25 -18.63 -15.14
CA GLN A 21 -1.33 -17.79 -15.72
C GLN A 21 -1.77 -16.65 -14.79
N GLN A 22 -1.56 -16.79 -13.48
CA GLN A 22 -1.90 -15.76 -12.50
C GLN A 22 -0.92 -14.57 -12.51
N CYS A 23 0.25 -14.70 -13.15
CA CYS A 23 1.28 -13.66 -13.22
C CYS A 23 1.27 -13.00 -14.61
N PRO A 24 0.60 -11.84 -14.80
CA PRO A 24 0.47 -11.22 -16.12
C PRO A 24 1.81 -10.87 -16.76
N ASP A 25 2.80 -10.48 -15.95
CA ASP A 25 4.15 -10.13 -16.42
C ASP A 25 4.88 -11.34 -17.03
N LEU A 26 4.76 -12.52 -16.40
CA LEU A 26 5.34 -13.76 -16.90
C LEU A 26 4.63 -14.26 -18.16
N VAL A 27 3.30 -14.14 -18.21
CA VAL A 27 2.51 -14.48 -19.40
C VAL A 27 2.93 -13.61 -20.59
N GLN A 28 3.09 -12.30 -20.39
CA GLN A 28 3.59 -11.41 -21.44
C GLN A 28 5.02 -11.75 -21.88
N HIS A 29 5.90 -12.09 -20.94
CA HIS A 29 7.26 -12.53 -21.28
C HIS A 29 7.25 -13.80 -22.14
N GLN A 30 6.47 -14.80 -21.74
CA GLN A 30 6.33 -16.05 -22.49
C GLN A 30 5.73 -15.80 -23.88
N GLN A 31 4.74 -14.90 -24.01
CA GLN A 31 4.19 -14.52 -25.31
C GLN A 31 5.24 -13.85 -26.21
N ARG A 32 6.10 -12.99 -25.66
CA ARG A 32 7.19 -12.35 -26.42
C ARG A 32 8.20 -13.39 -26.92
N LEU A 33 8.58 -14.35 -26.07
CA LEU A 33 9.46 -15.45 -26.48
C LEU A 33 8.79 -16.35 -27.52
N ALA A 34 7.50 -16.66 -27.36
CA ALA A 34 6.76 -17.47 -28.32
C ALA A 34 6.67 -16.82 -29.71
N ARG A 35 6.57 -15.48 -29.79
CA ARG A 35 6.65 -14.74 -31.07
C ARG A 35 8.01 -14.92 -31.77
N LEU A 36 9.07 -15.17 -31.01
CA LEU A 36 10.40 -15.47 -31.52
C LEU A 36 10.61 -16.98 -31.75
N GLY A 37 9.62 -17.83 -31.45
CA GLY A 37 9.75 -19.29 -31.49
C GLY A 37 10.54 -19.89 -30.33
N LEU A 38 10.84 -19.11 -29.28
CA LEU A 38 11.57 -19.57 -28.09
C LEU A 38 10.64 -19.90 -26.93
N LYS A 39 11.10 -20.81 -26.07
CA LYS A 39 10.42 -21.18 -24.81
C LYS A 39 11.43 -21.17 -23.68
N ASP A 40 11.12 -20.45 -22.61
CA ASP A 40 11.91 -20.47 -21.38
C ASP A 40 11.48 -21.65 -20.47
N PRO A 41 12.37 -22.62 -20.18
CA PRO A 41 12.07 -23.72 -19.27
C PRO A 41 12.07 -23.33 -17.79
N TRP A 42 12.65 -22.17 -17.42
CA TRP A 42 12.80 -21.72 -16.05
C TRP A 42 11.68 -20.79 -15.57
N VAL A 43 10.70 -20.49 -16.42
CA VAL A 43 9.59 -19.57 -16.12
C VAL A 43 8.89 -19.86 -14.79
N ARG A 44 8.74 -21.14 -14.42
CA ARG A 44 8.13 -21.57 -13.15
C ARG A 44 8.95 -21.11 -11.94
N ASN A 45 10.27 -21.08 -12.04
CA ASN A 45 11.15 -20.64 -10.97
C ASN A 45 10.96 -19.15 -10.66
N TYR A 46 10.47 -18.34 -11.59
CA TYR A 46 10.25 -16.92 -11.33
C TYR A 46 8.89 -16.62 -10.69
N VAL A 47 7.96 -17.57 -10.70
CA VAL A 47 6.57 -17.38 -10.22
C VAL A 47 6.53 -16.91 -8.77
N TRP A 48 7.39 -17.40 -7.89
CA TRP A 48 7.40 -17.00 -6.48
C TRP A 48 7.70 -15.51 -6.29
N MET A 49 8.51 -14.91 -7.17
CA MET A 49 8.88 -13.50 -7.13
C MET A 49 7.68 -12.63 -7.55
N TYR A 50 6.93 -13.06 -8.57
CA TYR A 50 5.77 -12.32 -9.06
C TYR A 50 4.49 -12.56 -8.23
N THR A 51 4.39 -13.70 -7.53
CA THR A 51 3.24 -14.04 -6.68
C THR A 51 3.27 -13.29 -5.34
N LYS A 52 4.46 -13.11 -4.75
CA LYS A 52 4.60 -12.43 -3.46
C LYS A 52 4.50 -10.91 -3.64
N GLN A 53 3.29 -10.37 -3.59
CA GLN A 53 3.00 -9.03 -3.05
C GLN A 53 3.70 -7.81 -3.67
N MET A 54 4.44 -7.93 -4.78
CA MET A 54 5.10 -6.78 -5.43
C MET A 54 4.20 -6.00 -6.39
N GLN A 55 2.97 -6.46 -6.62
CA GLN A 55 2.01 -5.78 -7.50
C GLN A 55 1.22 -4.65 -6.84
N LYS A 56 1.70 -4.07 -5.73
CA LYS A 56 1.25 -2.73 -5.39
C LYS A 56 1.92 -1.77 -6.36
N THR A 57 1.13 -1.23 -7.29
CA THR A 57 1.59 -0.18 -8.21
C THR A 57 2.28 0.90 -7.37
N GLN A 58 3.41 1.42 -7.84
CA GLN A 58 4.15 2.52 -7.17
C GLN A 58 3.21 3.65 -6.71
N TRP A 59 2.19 3.93 -7.53
CA TRP A 59 1.10 4.85 -7.22
C TRP A 59 0.29 4.48 -5.97
N GLN A 60 -0.07 3.21 -5.77
CA GLN A 60 -0.79 2.78 -4.57
C GLN A 60 0.05 2.95 -3.31
N HIS A 61 1.37 2.76 -3.38
CA HIS A 61 2.27 3.08 -2.27
C HIS A 61 2.33 4.58 -2.00
N PHE A 62 2.47 5.39 -3.03
CA PHE A 62 2.47 6.85 -2.92
C PHE A 62 1.17 7.39 -2.28
N VAL A 63 0.01 6.99 -2.80
CA VAL A 63 -1.30 7.38 -2.25
C VAL A 63 -1.45 6.91 -0.80
N LYS A 64 -0.99 5.70 -0.47
CA LYS A 64 -1.03 5.20 0.91
C LYS A 64 -0.15 6.03 1.84
N LEU A 65 1.06 6.41 1.41
CA LEU A 65 1.95 7.27 2.19
C LEU A 65 1.34 8.65 2.43
N CYS A 66 0.81 9.30 1.39
CA CYS A 66 0.19 10.62 1.53
C CYS A 66 -1.10 10.59 2.37
N SER A 67 -1.97 9.60 2.14
CA SER A 67 -3.28 9.52 2.82
C SER A 67 -3.17 9.11 4.30
N TRP A 68 -2.10 8.43 4.70
CA TRP A 68 -1.88 8.09 6.11
C TRP A 68 -1.68 9.31 7.00
N GLY A 69 -0.99 10.35 6.53
CA GLY A 69 -0.81 11.60 7.28
C GLY A 69 -2.04 12.52 7.23
N LEU A 70 -2.84 12.42 6.17
CA LEU A 70 -3.93 13.37 5.93
C LEU A 70 -5.08 13.21 6.92
N LYS A 71 -5.48 11.98 7.26
CA LYS A 71 -6.59 11.72 8.20
C LYS A 71 -6.33 12.28 9.61
N PRO A 72 -5.21 11.96 10.30
CA PRO A 72 -4.93 12.55 11.60
C PRO A 72 -4.69 14.06 11.51
N GLY A 73 -4.08 14.55 10.42
CA GLY A 73 -3.85 15.98 10.22
C GLY A 73 -5.16 16.79 10.18
N VAL A 74 -6.16 16.32 9.42
CA VAL A 74 -7.49 16.96 9.36
C VAL A 74 -8.19 16.95 10.72
N ALA A 75 -8.08 15.85 11.48
CA ALA A 75 -8.69 15.75 12.80
C ALA A 75 -8.08 16.77 13.80
N VAL A 76 -6.76 16.92 13.79
CA VAL A 76 -6.06 17.90 14.64
C VAL A 76 -6.42 19.33 14.23
N ALA A 77 -6.42 19.63 12.92
CA ALA A 77 -6.79 20.95 12.42
C ALA A 77 -8.23 21.33 12.80
N ALA A 78 -9.19 20.42 12.60
CA ALA A 78 -10.57 20.65 12.99
C ALA A 78 -10.73 20.84 14.51
N GLY A 79 -9.99 20.07 15.31
CA GLY A 79 -9.97 20.22 16.77
C GLY A 79 -9.44 21.58 17.21
N LEU A 80 -8.35 22.05 16.60
CA LEU A 80 -7.80 23.37 16.89
C LEU A 80 -8.78 24.50 16.54
N ILE A 81 -9.38 24.45 15.34
CA ILE A 81 -10.39 25.42 14.91
C ILE A 81 -11.57 25.44 15.90
N ALA A 82 -12.06 24.28 16.32
CA ALA A 82 -13.16 24.19 17.27
C ALA A 82 -12.81 24.80 18.65
N VAL A 83 -11.58 24.58 19.13
CA VAL A 83 -11.09 25.19 20.38
C VAL A 83 -10.97 26.71 20.25
N GLU A 84 -10.39 27.21 19.16
CA GLU A 84 -10.22 28.63 18.90
C GLU A 84 -11.56 29.37 18.80
N GLU A 85 -12.53 28.81 18.08
CA GLU A 85 -13.86 29.39 17.95
C GLU A 85 -14.62 29.38 19.27
N THR A 86 -14.56 28.26 20.00
CA THR A 86 -15.20 28.16 21.31
C THR A 86 -14.61 29.20 22.27
N TYR A 87 -13.28 29.31 22.34
CA TYR A 87 -12.60 30.31 23.17
C TYR A 87 -12.96 31.75 22.77
N SER A 88 -12.97 32.04 21.47
CA SER A 88 -13.30 33.37 20.94
C SER A 88 -14.75 33.75 21.24
N PHE A 89 -15.69 32.82 21.10
CA PHE A 89 -17.09 33.02 21.47
C PHE A 89 -17.24 33.31 22.97
N PHE A 90 -16.59 32.54 23.84
CA PHE A 90 -16.67 32.76 25.29
C PHE A 90 -16.05 34.09 25.74
N LYS A 91 -14.95 34.51 25.11
CA LYS A 91 -14.20 35.69 25.55
C LYS A 91 -14.60 36.99 24.87
N HIS A 92 -14.89 36.95 23.57
CA HIS A 92 -15.14 38.14 22.74
C HIS A 92 -16.57 38.20 22.18
N GLY A 93 -17.41 37.18 22.44
CA GLY A 93 -18.82 37.15 22.03
C GLY A 93 -19.08 36.96 20.52
N HIS A 94 -18.01 36.85 19.71
CA HIS A 94 -18.10 36.72 18.26
C HIS A 94 -17.09 35.68 17.75
N THR A 95 -17.49 34.93 16.73
CA THR A 95 -16.67 33.95 16.00
C THR A 95 -15.89 34.63 14.88
N SER A 96 -14.71 34.10 14.50
CA SER A 96 -13.82 34.73 13.50
C SER A 96 -14.45 34.83 12.10
N TRP A 97 -15.47 34.01 11.84
CA TRP A 97 -16.22 33.92 10.58
C TRP A 97 -17.23 35.06 10.36
N GLY A 98 -17.52 35.89 11.37
CA GLY A 98 -18.55 36.95 11.30
C GLY A 98 -18.04 38.35 10.93
N GLY A 99 -16.73 38.53 10.72
CA GLY A 99 -16.09 39.86 10.66
C GLY A 99 -15.97 40.50 9.26
N GLY A 100 -16.80 40.11 8.29
CA GLY A 100 -16.55 40.43 6.88
C GLY A 100 -17.72 41.02 6.10
N HIS A 101 -18.46 41.99 6.63
CA HIS A 101 -19.33 42.87 5.84
C HIS A 101 -19.53 44.20 6.58
N HIS A 102 -18.69 45.19 6.29
CA HIS A 102 -18.99 46.63 6.32
C HIS A 102 -17.86 47.42 5.67
#